data_AF-A0AAJ7RYN5-F1
#
_entry.id   AF-A0AAJ7RYN5-F1
#
_cell.length_a   1.000
_cell.length_b   1.000
_cell.length_c   1.000
_cell.angle_alpha   90.00
_cell.angle_beta   90.00
_cell.angle_gamma   90.00
#
_symmetry.space_group_name_H-M   'P 1'
#
loop_
_entity.id
_entity.type
_entity.pdbx_description
1 polymer ?
#
loop_
_entity_poly.entity_id
_entity_poly.type
_entity_poly.pdbx_seq_one_letter_code
_entity_poly.pdbx_strand_id
1 'polypeptide(L)'
;MNALNDDNSEFRRMGRKIFEPTLQLRLRETLRQMWPSLYHILGPYLQNKDVDSFFVNLIRDTINYRKEHNISRPDFVNMLMEVEEHPEKMDNV
;
A
#
# COMPACT_ATOMS: atom_id res chain seq x y z
N MET A 1 -16.48 -1.06 -9.94
CA MET A 1 -16.08 -1.83 -8.75
C MET A 1 -16.85 -1.27 -7.56
N ASN A 2 -17.74 -2.04 -6.94
CA ASN A 2 -18.56 -1.56 -5.81
C ASN A 2 -17.88 -1.89 -4.46
N ALA A 3 -16.56 -1.66 -4.38
CA ALA A 3 -15.71 -2.08 -3.27
C ALA A 3 -16.13 -1.46 -1.91
N LEU A 4 -16.74 -0.28 -1.96
CA LEU A 4 -17.22 0.45 -0.79
C LEU A 4 -18.68 0.15 -0.42
N ASN A 5 -19.42 -0.62 -1.21
CA ASN A 5 -20.81 -0.98 -0.89
C ASN A 5 -20.95 -2.47 -0.58
N ASP A 6 -20.11 -3.32 -1.16
CA ASP A 6 -20.05 -4.74 -0.83
C ASP A 6 -19.12 -4.96 0.38
N ASP A 7 -19.69 -5.35 1.54
CA ASP A 7 -18.95 -5.60 2.79
C ASP A 7 -17.97 -6.77 2.69
N ASN A 8 -18.21 -7.67 1.74
CA ASN A 8 -17.40 -8.85 1.47
C ASN A 8 -16.42 -8.63 0.30
N SER A 9 -16.30 -7.41 -0.22
CA SER A 9 -15.33 -7.10 -1.27
C SER A 9 -13.91 -7.43 -0.81
N GLU A 10 -13.08 -7.92 -1.73
CA GLU A 10 -11.69 -8.26 -1.41
C GLU A 10 -10.91 -7.07 -0.86
N PHE A 11 -11.16 -5.87 -1.41
CA PHE A 11 -10.60 -4.63 -0.91
C PHE A 11 -10.90 -4.41 0.58
N ARG A 12 -12.15 -4.60 1.01
CA ARG A 12 -12.52 -4.47 2.43
C ARG A 12 -11.95 -5.60 3.29
N ARG A 13 -11.91 -6.83 2.78
CA ARG A 13 -11.30 -7.96 3.49
C ARG A 13 -9.81 -7.71 3.75
N MET A 14 -9.07 -7.25 2.74
CA MET A 14 -7.65 -6.92 2.87
C MET A 14 -7.44 -5.67 3.73
N GLY A 15 -8.31 -4.67 3.62
CA GLY A 15 -8.32 -3.50 4.50
C GLY A 15 -8.48 -3.89 5.98
N ARG A 16 -9.43 -4.78 6.31
CA ARG A 16 -9.58 -5.30 7.68
C ARG A 16 -8.34 -6.07 8.15
N LYS A 17 -7.74 -6.87 7.27
CA LYS A 17 -6.53 -7.66 7.56
C LYS A 17 -5.30 -6.80 7.89
N ILE A 18 -5.20 -5.56 7.35
CA ILE A 18 -4.15 -4.59 7.74
C ILE A 18 -4.23 -4.25 9.24
N PHE A 19 -5.45 -4.01 9.73
CA PHE A 19 -5.69 -3.54 11.10
C PHE A 19 -5.99 -4.67 12.09
N GLU A 20 -5.92 -5.92 11.65
CA GLU A 20 -6.20 -7.07 12.51
C GLU A 20 -5.10 -7.19 13.59
N PRO A 21 -5.47 -7.20 14.88
CA PRO A 21 -4.50 -7.29 15.96
C PRO A 21 -3.90 -8.70 16.03
N THR A 22 -2.76 -8.89 15.36
CA THR A 22 -1.99 -10.14 15.38
C THR A 22 -0.75 -10.01 16.27
N LEU A 23 -0.24 -11.15 16.77
CA LEU A 23 1.02 -11.18 17.51
C LEU A 23 2.19 -10.70 16.64
N GLN A 24 2.14 -10.98 15.33
CA GLN A 24 3.12 -10.50 14.35
C GLN A 24 3.10 -8.97 14.24
N LEU A 25 1.91 -8.36 14.14
CA LEU A 25 1.77 -6.90 14.12
C LEU A 25 2.29 -6.28 15.42
N ARG A 26 1.93 -6.86 16.57
CA ARG A 26 2.41 -6.38 17.88
C ARG A 26 3.93 -6.45 17.99
N LEU A 27 4.51 -7.60 17.62
CA LEU A 27 5.96 -7.79 17.63
C LEU A 27 6.66 -6.82 16.68
N ARG A 28 6.13 -6.63 15.48
CA ARG A 28 6.64 -5.67 14.49
C ARG A 28 6.67 -4.25 15.04
N GLU A 29 5.58 -3.79 15.64
CA GLU A 29 5.49 -2.44 16.21
C GLU A 29 6.39 -2.28 17.44
N THR A 30 6.47 -3.29 18.31
CA THR A 30 7.42 -3.27 19.44
C THR A 30 8.87 -3.22 18.97
N LEU A 31 9.24 -4.02 17.97
CA LEU A 31 10.59 -3.99 17.39
C LEU A 31 10.90 -2.64 16.75
N ARG A 32 9.92 -2.05 16.05
CA ARG A 32 10.05 -0.72 15.44
C ARG A 32 10.33 0.36 16.48
N GLN A 33 9.66 0.30 17.63
CA GLN A 33 9.80 1.29 18.70
C GLN A 33 11.05 1.09 19.55
N MET A 34 11.35 -0.16 19.93
CA MET A 34 12.42 -0.48 20.88
C MET A 34 13.79 -0.60 20.21
N TRP A 35 13.86 -1.13 18.98
CA TRP A 35 15.11 -1.36 18.26
C TRP A 35 15.00 -1.01 16.76
N PRO A 36 15.01 0.30 16.42
CA PRO A 36 14.83 0.77 15.05
C PRO A 36 15.89 0.22 14.08
N SER A 37 17.15 0.05 14.52
CA SER A 37 18.22 -0.53 13.70
C SER A 37 17.95 -1.99 13.32
N LEU A 38 17.40 -2.78 14.25
CA LEU A 38 17.02 -4.17 13.98
C LEU A 38 15.77 -4.25 13.11
N TYR A 39 14.81 -3.35 13.34
CA TYR A 39 13.62 -3.23 12.50
C TYR A 39 13.95 -2.87 11.05
N HIS A 40 14.99 -2.07 10.79
CA HIS A 40 15.39 -1.76 9.41
C HIS A 40 15.76 -3.02 8.61
N ILE A 41 16.30 -4.05 9.29
CA ILE A 41 16.69 -5.32 8.68
C ILE A 41 15.50 -6.29 8.63
N LEU A 42 14.76 -6.45 9.73
CA LEU A 42 13.72 -7.47 9.88
C LEU A 42 12.31 -7.02 9.51
N GLY A 43 12.03 -5.73 9.58
CA GLY A 43 10.72 -5.11 9.35
C GLY A 43 10.06 -5.50 8.02
N PRO A 44 10.79 -5.48 6.88
CA PRO A 44 10.24 -5.91 5.60
C PRO A 44 9.77 -7.37 5.60
N TYR A 45 10.48 -8.26 6.30
CA TYR A 45 10.11 -9.69 6.39
C TYR A 45 8.92 -9.94 7.31
N LEU A 46 8.65 -9.02 8.24
CA LEU A 46 7.53 -9.10 9.19
C LEU A 46 6.21 -8.56 8.62
N GLN A 47 6.20 -8.08 7.38
CA GLN A 47 4.99 -7.60 6.70
C GLN A 47 4.08 -8.76 6.27
N ASN A 48 2.77 -8.54 6.27
CA ASN A 48 1.81 -9.52 5.76
C ASN A 48 1.89 -9.55 4.22
N LYS A 49 2.57 -10.56 3.67
CA LYS A 49 2.84 -10.67 2.22
C LYS A 49 1.57 -10.71 1.37
N ASP A 50 0.49 -11.31 1.86
CA ASP A 50 -0.78 -11.37 1.12
C ASP A 50 -1.39 -9.97 0.95
N VAL A 51 -1.37 -9.19 2.03
CA VAL A 51 -1.89 -7.82 2.04
C VAL A 51 -1.02 -6.92 1.18
N ASP A 52 0.31 -7.05 1.32
CA ASP A 52 1.29 -6.28 0.57
C ASP A 52 1.14 -6.50 -0.94
N SER A 53 1.18 -7.76 -1.37
CA SER A 53 1.01 -8.12 -2.78
C SER A 53 -0.34 -7.68 -3.34
N PHE A 54 -1.42 -7.79 -2.57
CA PHE A 54 -2.75 -7.33 -2.99
C PHE A 54 -2.76 -5.83 -3.32
N PHE A 55 -2.34 -4.97 -2.39
CA PHE A 55 -2.41 -3.52 -2.60
C PHE A 55 -1.39 -3.03 -3.64
N VAL A 56 -0.18 -3.61 -3.67
CA VAL A 56 0.82 -3.29 -4.69
C VAL A 56 0.30 -3.64 -6.08
N ASN A 57 -0.26 -4.84 -6.26
CA ASN A 57 -0.81 -5.25 -7.56
C ASN A 57 -2.03 -4.42 -7.93
N LEU A 58 -2.95 -4.15 -6.99
CA LEU A 58 -4.12 -3.31 -7.24
C LEU A 58 -3.74 -1.93 -7.79
N ILE A 59 -2.76 -1.26 -7.17
CA ILE A 59 -2.31 0.06 -7.61
C ILE A 59 -1.60 -0.04 -8.96
N ARG A 60 -0.70 -1.02 -9.13
CA ARG A 60 0.01 -1.25 -10.40
C ARG A 60 -0.98 -1.48 -11.55
N ASP A 61 -1.96 -2.35 -11.37
CA ASP A 61 -2.98 -2.65 -12.37
C ASP A 61 -3.83 -1.43 -12.67
N THR A 62 -4.17 -0.63 -11.64
CA THR A 62 -4.90 0.63 -11.83
C THR A 62 -4.11 1.65 -12.63
N ILE A 63 -2.80 1.79 -12.36
CA ILE A 63 -1.90 2.68 -13.11
C ILE A 63 -1.81 2.22 -14.57
N ASN A 64 -1.53 0.93 -14.81
CA ASN A 64 -1.41 0.36 -16.15
C ASN A 64 -2.69 0.58 -16.97
N TYR A 65 -3.84 0.23 -16.39
CA TYR A 65 -5.14 0.45 -17.02
C TYR A 65 -5.37 1.92 -17.38
N ARG A 66 -5.04 2.86 -16.48
CA ARG A 66 -5.22 4.28 -16.75
C ARG A 66 -4.29 4.80 -17.85
N LYS A 67 -3.03 4.36 -17.88
CA LYS A 67 -2.05 4.70 -18.92
C LYS A 67 -2.52 4.19 -20.29
N GLU A 68 -2.94 2.93 -20.38
CA GLU A 68 -3.44 2.32 -21.62
C GLU A 68 -4.69 3.03 -22.18
N HIS A 69 -5.57 3.50 -21.29
CA HIS A 69 -6.83 4.13 -21.67
C HIS A 69 -6.82 5.67 -21.64
N ASN A 70 -5.67 6.31 -21.40
CA ASN A 70 -5.52 7.77 -21.28
C ASN A 70 -6.49 8.39 -20.25
N ILE A 71 -6.69 7.73 -19.11
CA ILE A 71 -7.61 8.18 -18.06
C ILE A 71 -6.82 9.01 -17.03
N SER A 72 -7.14 10.30 -16.92
CA SER A 72 -6.66 11.15 -15.82
C SER A 72 -7.80 11.47 -14.85
N ARG A 73 -7.50 11.40 -13.54
CA ARG A 73 -8.43 11.73 -12.45
C ARG A 73 -7.66 12.47 -11.35
N PRO A 74 -8.18 13.54 -10.77
CA PRO A 74 -7.49 14.26 -9.69
C PRO A 74 -7.60 13.49 -8.36
N ASP A 75 -6.89 12.36 -8.25
CA ASP A 75 -6.88 11.47 -7.10
C ASP A 75 -5.47 10.99 -6.72
N PHE A 76 -5.39 10.21 -5.65
CA PHE A 76 -4.13 9.67 -5.14
C PHE A 76 -3.33 8.86 -6.16
N VAL A 77 -4.00 8.08 -7.01
CA VAL A 77 -3.29 7.28 -8.02
C VAL A 77 -2.67 8.20 -9.08
N ASN A 78 -3.32 9.30 -9.44
CA ASN A 78 -2.74 10.27 -10.37
C ASN A 78 -1.55 11.01 -9.76
N MET A 79 -1.60 11.36 -8.48
CA MET A 79 -0.43 11.87 -7.77
C MET A 79 0.74 10.88 -7.79
N LEU A 80 0.48 9.58 -7.61
CA LEU A 80 1.52 8.55 -7.71
C LEU A 80 2.12 8.47 -9.12
N MET A 81 1.30 8.56 -10.17
CA MET A 81 1.79 8.58 -11.56
C MET A 81 2.64 9.83 -11.85
N GLU A 82 2.22 11.00 -11.35
CA GLU A 82 2.97 12.25 -11.49
C GLU A 82 4.34 12.17 -10.79
N VAL A 83 4.40 11.55 -9.61
CA VAL A 83 5.66 11.31 -8.89
C VAL A 83 6.56 10.33 -9.63
N GLU A 84 5.99 9.29 -10.25
CA GLU A 84 6.73 8.32 -11.06
C GLU A 84 7.32 8.99 -12.32
N GLU A 85 6.59 9.91 -12.95
CA GLU A 85 7.02 10.62 -14.16
C GLU A 85 7.95 11.80 -13.87
N HIS A 86 7.82 12.42 -12.70
CA HIS A 86 8.53 13.63 -12.29
C HIS A 86 9.17 13.48 -10.89
N PRO A 87 10.12 12.55 -10.71
CA PRO A 87 10.75 12.32 -9.41
C PRO A 87 11.45 13.57 -8.85
N GLU A 88 11.93 14.48 -9.70
CA GLU A 88 12.56 15.75 -9.32
C GLU A 88 11.64 16.72 -8.54
N LYS A 89 10.33 16.53 -8.64
CA LYS A 89 9.36 17.34 -7.89
C LYS A 89 9.27 16.92 -6.41
N MET A 90 9.80 15.74 -6.06
CA MET A 90 9.83 15.24 -4.68
C MET A 90 10.97 15.83 -3.85
N ASP A 91 12.04 16.33 -4.49
CA ASP A 91 13.21 16.90 -3.80
C ASP A 91 12.91 18.23 -3.07
N ASN A 92 11.73 18.81 -3.32
CA ASN A 92 11.27 20.07 -2.73
C ASN A 92 10.25 19.91 -1.58
N VAL A 93 10.05 18.68 -1.07
CA VAL A 93 9.11 18.35 0.03
C VAL A 93 9.84 17.89 1.27
#